data_AF-A0A370BHY9-F1
#
_entry.id   AF-A0A370BHY9-F1
#
_cell.length_a   1.000
_cell.length_b   1.000
_cell.length_c   1.000
_cell.angle_alpha   90.00
_cell.angle_beta   90.00
_cell.angle_gamma   90.00
#
_symmetry.space_group_name_H-M   'P 1'
#
loop_
_entity.id
_entity.type
_entity.pdbx_description
1 polymer ?
#
loop_
_entity_poly.entity_id
_entity_poly.type
_entity_poly.pdbx_seq_one_letter_code
_entity_poly.pdbx_strand_id
1 'polypeptide(L)'
;AARTASSAPGAPSSRTSQVTRASAAVRSGDRRPLRTAADARVTWLVREEGAPGALEAVRAASPRGSAPYAWIAGESGTVKELRRHLVRERELDRRRVTFVGYWRRGLSEEQLRERAAAGAGAA
;
A
#
# COMPACT_ATOMS: atom_id res chain seq x y z
N ALA A 1 -18.45 -17.54 31.34
CA ALA A 1 -17.29 -18.13 32.04
C ALA A 1 -16.06 -18.00 31.16
N ALA A 2 -15.09 -17.19 31.61
CA ALA A 2 -13.84 -16.94 30.93
C ALA A 2 -12.97 -18.22 30.89
N ARG A 3 -12.32 -18.50 29.77
CA ARG A 3 -11.21 -19.44 29.70
C ARG A 3 -9.92 -18.66 29.50
N THR A 4 -9.20 -18.52 30.59
CA THR A 4 -7.82 -18.04 30.69
C THR A 4 -6.91 -19.01 29.93
N ALA A 5 -6.26 -18.55 28.87
CA ALA A 5 -5.14 -19.25 28.26
C ALA A 5 -3.85 -18.77 28.94
N SER A 6 -3.19 -19.69 29.63
CA SER A 6 -1.91 -19.49 30.32
C SER A 6 -0.77 -19.28 29.31
N SER A 7 0.04 -18.24 29.53
CA SER A 7 1.28 -17.98 28.80
C SER A 7 2.36 -18.99 29.19
N ALA A 8 3.00 -19.61 28.20
CA ALA A 8 4.27 -20.31 28.38
C ALA A 8 5.41 -19.30 28.62
N PRO A 9 6.38 -19.58 29.52
CA PRO A 9 7.51 -18.69 29.78
C PRO A 9 8.66 -19.01 28.80
N GLY A 10 9.19 -17.99 28.12
CA GLY A 10 10.51 -18.11 27.46
C GLY A 10 10.68 -17.60 26.03
N ALA A 11 9.70 -16.94 25.40
CA ALA A 11 9.94 -16.28 24.12
C ALA A 11 10.51 -14.86 24.35
N PRO A 12 11.65 -14.48 23.73
CA PRO A 12 12.23 -13.15 23.93
C PRO A 12 11.26 -12.04 23.49
N SER A 13 10.94 -11.16 24.44
CA SER A 13 9.99 -10.04 24.36
C SER A 13 10.44 -8.87 23.49
N SER A 14 11.07 -9.10 22.35
CA SER A 14 11.30 -8.05 21.34
C SER A 14 10.29 -8.20 20.21
N ARG A 15 9.00 -8.06 20.54
CA ARG A 15 7.97 -7.86 19.52
C ARG A 15 8.11 -6.41 19.05
N THR A 16 9.06 -6.14 18.17
CA THR A 16 9.07 -4.90 17.39
C THR A 16 7.78 -4.90 16.58
N SER A 17 6.73 -4.28 17.11
CA SER A 17 5.48 -4.06 16.40
C SER A 17 5.78 -3.17 15.20
N GLN A 18 6.11 -3.76 14.05
CA GLN A 18 6.11 -3.04 12.80
C GLN A 18 4.66 -2.73 12.45
N VAL A 19 4.22 -1.52 12.81
CA VAL A 19 2.89 -1.04 12.46
C VAL A 19 2.79 -0.99 10.94
N THR A 20 2.02 -1.88 10.35
CA THR A 20 1.78 -1.91 8.91
C THR A 20 0.69 -0.90 8.57
N ARG A 21 0.93 0.06 7.68
CA ARG A 21 -0.13 0.95 7.19
C ARG A 21 -0.63 0.47 5.82
N ALA A 22 -1.93 0.28 5.71
CA ALA A 22 -2.60 -0.02 4.44
C ALA A 22 -3.61 1.10 4.12
N SER A 23 -3.58 1.60 2.90
CA SER A 23 -4.54 2.58 2.39
C SER A 23 -5.19 2.05 1.13
N ALA A 24 -6.53 2.10 1.06
CA ALA A 24 -7.28 1.62 -0.11
C ALA A 24 -8.29 2.67 -0.58
N ALA A 25 -8.17 3.10 -1.84
CA ALA A 25 -9.14 3.99 -2.46
C ALA A 25 -10.32 3.19 -3.03
N VAL A 26 -11.52 3.45 -2.51
CA VAL A 26 -12.72 2.64 -2.78
C VAL A 26 -13.97 3.51 -2.95
N ARG A 27 -15.06 2.92 -3.44
CA ARG A 27 -16.42 3.49 -3.32
C ARG A 27 -16.98 3.20 -1.92
N SER A 28 -18.01 3.93 -1.48
CA SER A 28 -18.52 3.79 -0.10
C SER A 28 -19.02 2.38 0.20
N GLY A 29 -19.68 1.71 -0.76
CA GLY A 29 -20.18 0.33 -0.61
C GLY A 29 -19.12 -0.79 -0.63
N ASP A 30 -17.88 -0.49 -1.03
CA ASP A 30 -16.81 -1.49 -1.19
C ASP A 30 -15.96 -1.67 0.08
N ARG A 31 -16.21 -0.87 1.12
CA ARG A 31 -15.48 -0.97 2.38
C ARG A 31 -15.77 -2.31 3.06
N ARG A 32 -14.73 -3.08 3.35
CA ARG A 32 -14.83 -4.36 4.06
C ARG A 32 -14.08 -4.33 5.40
N PRO A 33 -14.61 -4.95 6.46
CA PRO A 33 -13.82 -5.15 7.68
C PRO A 33 -12.66 -6.10 7.37
N LEU A 34 -11.42 -5.63 7.49
CA LEU A 34 -10.22 -6.45 7.33
C LEU A 34 -9.75 -6.89 8.72
N ARG A 35 -9.98 -8.16 9.04
CA ARG A 35 -9.40 -8.78 10.23
C ARG A 35 -7.96 -9.16 9.93
N THR A 36 -7.03 -8.71 10.77
CA THR A 36 -5.61 -9.01 10.62
C THR A 36 -4.99 -9.32 11.98
N ALA A 37 -4.08 -10.29 12.01
CA ALA A 37 -3.26 -10.61 13.18
C ALA A 37 -2.07 -9.64 13.33
N ALA A 38 -1.80 -8.81 12.31
CA ALA A 38 -0.77 -7.78 12.36
C ALA A 38 -1.27 -6.54 13.12
N ASP A 39 -0.36 -5.83 13.76
CA ASP A 39 -0.61 -4.46 14.20
C ASP A 39 -0.65 -3.57 12.95
N ALA A 40 -1.84 -3.39 12.39
CA ALA A 40 -2.03 -2.65 11.15
C ALA A 40 -3.07 -1.54 11.27
N ARG A 41 -2.73 -0.38 10.72
CA ARG A 41 -3.68 0.72 10.53
C ARG A 41 -4.20 0.67 9.10
N VAL A 42 -5.48 0.34 8.95
CA VAL A 42 -6.18 0.35 7.66
C VAL A 42 -6.97 1.65 7.53
N THR A 43 -6.67 2.43 6.49
CA THR A 43 -7.41 3.64 6.12
C THR A 43 -8.12 3.43 4.79
N TRP A 44 -9.45 3.54 4.80
CA TRP A 44 -10.26 3.55 3.58
C TRP A 44 -10.36 4.98 3.06
N LEU A 45 -10.00 5.20 1.80
CA LEU A 45 -10.12 6.50 1.12
C LEU A 45 -11.36 6.45 0.23
N VAL A 46 -12.49 6.87 0.78
CA VAL A 46 -13.78 6.91 0.08
C VAL A 46 -14.00 8.31 -0.48
N ARG A 47 -13.93 8.47 -1.81
CA ARG A 47 -14.10 9.80 -2.44
C ARG A 47 -15.47 10.43 -2.18
N GLU A 48 -16.52 9.61 -2.14
CA GLU A 48 -17.90 10.03 -1.85
C GLU A 48 -18.04 10.61 -0.43
N GLU A 49 -17.14 10.24 0.48
CA GLU A 49 -17.08 10.72 1.87
C GLU A 49 -16.05 11.85 2.04
N GLY A 50 -15.58 12.44 0.93
CA GLY A 50 -14.63 13.55 0.94
C GLY A 50 -13.17 13.15 1.19
N ALA A 51 -12.83 11.85 1.10
CA ALA A 51 -11.45 11.44 1.27
C ALA A 51 -10.55 12.00 0.15
N PRO A 52 -9.31 12.41 0.49
CA PRO A 52 -8.36 12.88 -0.51
C PRO A 52 -7.97 11.76 -1.48
N GLY A 53 -7.39 12.15 -2.62
CA GLY A 53 -6.77 11.21 -3.55
C GLY A 53 -5.65 10.38 -2.89
N ALA A 54 -5.32 9.22 -3.45
CA ALA A 54 -4.32 8.33 -2.87
C ALA A 54 -2.94 9.00 -2.68
N LEU A 55 -2.50 9.81 -3.65
CA LEU A 55 -1.23 10.54 -3.55
C LEU A 55 -1.22 11.54 -2.40
N GLU A 56 -2.28 12.35 -2.29
CA GLU A 56 -2.48 13.32 -1.20
C GLU A 56 -2.48 12.62 0.16
N ALA A 57 -3.23 11.52 0.28
CA ALA A 57 -3.29 10.73 1.51
C ALA A 57 -1.92 10.16 1.91
N VAL A 58 -1.13 9.69 0.94
CA VAL A 58 0.23 9.17 1.18
C VAL A 58 1.20 10.30 1.52
N ARG A 59 1.08 11.48 0.89
CA ARG A 59 1.88 12.66 1.22
C ARG A 59 1.67 13.11 2.66
N ALA A 60 0.43 13.11 3.13
CA ALA A 60 0.07 13.44 4.50
C ALA A 60 0.48 12.35 5.52
N ALA A 61 0.73 11.12 5.05
CA ALA A 61 1.11 10.02 5.91
C ALA A 61 2.64 9.96 6.09
N SER A 62 3.11 9.97 7.34
CA SER A 62 4.52 9.69 7.64
C SER A 62 4.77 8.17 7.64
N PRO A 63 5.74 7.66 6.86
CA PRO A 63 6.26 6.30 7.02
C PRO A 63 6.80 6.14 8.45
N ARG A 64 6.53 5.00 9.09
CA ARG A 64 7.01 4.71 10.45
C ARG A 64 8.15 3.70 10.40
N GLY A 65 9.08 3.82 11.34
CA GLY A 65 10.29 2.99 11.42
C GLY A 65 11.47 3.59 10.66
N SER A 66 12.68 3.16 11.04
CA SER A 66 13.95 3.60 10.41
C SER A 66 14.08 3.16 8.95
N ALA A 67 13.24 2.23 8.54
CA ALA A 67 13.40 1.44 7.35
C ALA A 67 12.02 0.97 6.85
N PRO A 68 11.21 1.82 6.22
CA PRO A 68 9.90 1.43 5.70
C PRO A 68 10.03 0.63 4.38
N TYR A 69 9.08 -0.28 4.16
CA TYR A 69 8.85 -0.95 2.87
C TYR A 69 7.47 -0.55 2.36
N ALA A 70 7.34 -0.34 1.05
CA ALA A 70 6.08 0.05 0.42
C ALA A 70 5.70 -0.94 -0.68
N TRP A 71 4.45 -1.40 -0.65
CA TRP A 71 3.82 -2.17 -1.71
C TRP A 71 2.62 -1.39 -2.25
N ILE A 72 2.58 -1.16 -3.56
CA ILE A 72 1.61 -0.28 -4.20
C ILE A 72 1.01 -0.99 -5.40
N ALA A 73 -0.31 -1.13 -5.45
CA ALA A 73 -0.98 -1.64 -6.63
C ALA A 73 -2.25 -0.85 -6.95
N GLY A 74 -2.59 -0.78 -8.23
CA GLY A 74 -3.80 -0.09 -8.69
C GLY A 74 -3.66 0.52 -10.07
N GLU A 75 -4.27 1.69 -10.26
CA GLU A 75 -4.23 2.41 -11.54
C GLU A 75 -2.81 2.88 -11.86
N SER A 76 -2.33 2.56 -13.05
CA SER A 76 -0.92 2.67 -13.46
C SER A 76 -0.37 4.10 -13.39
N GLY A 77 -1.18 5.11 -13.75
CA GLY A 77 -0.80 6.51 -13.58
C GLY A 77 -0.58 6.85 -12.10
N THR A 78 -1.57 6.55 -11.26
CA THR A 78 -1.55 6.78 -9.81
C THR A 78 -0.39 6.05 -9.13
N VAL A 79 -0.13 4.80 -9.51
CA VAL A 79 0.99 3.99 -9.00
C VAL A 79 2.34 4.64 -9.37
N LYS A 80 2.49 5.13 -10.61
CA LYS A 80 3.72 5.84 -11.03
C LYS A 80 3.95 7.12 -10.22
N GLU A 81 2.90 7.90 -9.99
CA GLU A 81 2.97 9.11 -9.17
C GLU A 81 3.37 8.80 -7.72
N LEU A 82 2.73 7.80 -7.10
CA LEU A 82 3.06 7.34 -5.76
C LEU A 82 4.51 6.85 -5.63
N ARG A 83 4.96 6.02 -6.57
CA ARG A 83 6.35 5.55 -6.60
C ARG A 83 7.32 6.73 -6.72
N ARG A 84 7.04 7.69 -7.60
CA ARG A 84 7.90 8.87 -7.78
C ARG A 84 8.00 9.66 -6.49
N HIS A 85 6.88 9.89 -5.80
CA HIS A 85 6.88 10.56 -4.50
C HIS A 85 7.75 9.80 -3.47
N LEU A 86 7.52 8.50 -3.29
CA LEU A 86 8.25 7.72 -2.28
C LEU A 86 9.75 7.63 -2.56
N VAL A 87 10.15 7.43 -3.82
CA VAL A 87 11.58 7.25 -4.16
C VAL A 87 12.31 8.58 -4.29
N ARG A 88 11.69 9.60 -4.90
CA ARG A 88 12.37 10.87 -5.20
C ARG A 88 12.16 11.93 -4.13
N GLU A 89 10.95 12.08 -3.62
CA GLU A 89 10.62 13.15 -2.65
C GLU A 89 10.83 12.69 -1.21
N ARG A 90 10.66 11.39 -0.93
CA ARG A 90 10.88 10.79 0.40
C ARG A 90 12.18 9.99 0.48
N GLU A 91 12.94 9.90 -0.61
CA GLU A 91 14.25 9.25 -0.68
C GLU A 91 14.26 7.79 -0.18
N LEU A 92 13.13 7.08 -0.28
CA LEU A 92 13.11 5.64 0.01
C LEU A 92 13.95 4.90 -1.04
N ASP A 93 14.80 3.97 -0.57
CA ASP A 93 15.52 3.07 -1.47
C ASP A 93 14.51 2.37 -2.41
N ARG A 94 14.75 2.50 -3.71
CA ARG A 94 13.93 1.88 -4.77
C ARG A 94 13.76 0.37 -4.59
N ARG A 95 14.72 -0.32 -3.97
CA ARG A 95 14.65 -1.77 -3.68
C ARG A 95 13.59 -2.10 -2.63
N ARG A 96 13.09 -1.10 -1.93
CA ARG A 96 12.09 -1.21 -0.86
C ARG A 96 10.72 -0.68 -1.25
N VAL A 97 10.53 -0.43 -2.54
CA VAL A 97 9.26 -0.01 -3.12
C VAL A 97 8.90 -0.98 -4.23
N THR A 98 7.96 -1.88 -3.95
CA THR A 98 7.35 -2.74 -4.95
C THR A 98 6.07 -2.09 -5.45
N PHE A 99 5.88 -2.09 -6.76
CA PHE A 99 4.72 -1.45 -7.37
C PHE A 99 4.21 -2.25 -8.57
N VAL A 100 2.88 -2.28 -8.74
CA VAL A 100 2.21 -3.00 -9.83
C VAL A 100 1.07 -2.15 -10.40
N GLY A 101 1.13 -1.83 -11.68
CA GLY A 101 0.01 -1.19 -12.38
C GLY A 101 -0.96 -2.26 -12.88
N TYR A 102 -2.15 -2.35 -12.28
CA TYR A 102 -3.16 -3.35 -12.65
C TYR A 102 -3.94 -2.95 -13.90
N TRP A 103 -4.29 -1.67 -13.99
CA TRP A 103 -5.09 -1.13 -15.08
C TRP A 103 -4.68 0.32 -15.34
N ARG A 104 -5.19 0.91 -16.42
CA ARG A 104 -5.00 2.34 -16.74
C ARG A 104 -6.26 2.86 -17.38
N ARG A 105 -6.73 4.01 -16.88
CA ARG A 105 -7.90 4.66 -17.44
C ARG A 105 -7.66 5.01 -18.91
N GLY A 106 -8.62 4.65 -19.75
CA GLY A 106 -8.56 4.86 -21.20
C GLY A 106 -7.70 3.85 -21.96
N LEU A 107 -7.28 2.74 -21.34
CA LEU A 107 -6.64 1.62 -22.02
C LEU A 107 -7.32 0.31 -21.67
N SER A 108 -7.44 -0.58 -22.65
CA SER A 108 -7.75 -1.98 -22.42
C SER A 108 -6.55 -2.73 -21.83
N GLU A 109 -6.80 -3.93 -21.31
CA GLU A 109 -5.74 -4.81 -20.83
C GLU A 109 -4.78 -5.22 -21.95
N GLU A 110 -5.29 -5.49 -23.15
CA GLU A 110 -4.47 -5.82 -24.33
C GLU A 110 -3.53 -4.65 -24.69
N GLN A 111 -4.06 -3.43 -24.79
CA GLN A 111 -3.26 -2.24 -25.06
C GLN A 111 -2.20 -1.99 -23.98
N LEU A 112 -2.48 -2.36 -22.73
CA LEU A 112 -1.51 -2.30 -21.64
C LEU A 112 -0.40 -3.34 -21.81
N ARG A 113 -0.75 -4.57 -22.17
CA ARG A 113 0.23 -5.64 -22.44
C ARG A 113 1.12 -5.30 -23.63
N GLU A 114 0.55 -4.82 -24.73
CA GLU A 114 1.30 -4.38 -25.91
C GLU A 114 2.30 -3.27 -25.58
N ARG A 115 1.88 -2.26 -24.82
CA ARG A 115 2.78 -1.19 -24.36
C ARG A 115 3.86 -1.69 -23.41
N ALA A 116 3.55 -2.65 -22.55
CA ALA A 116 4.54 -3.25 -21.66
C ALA A 116 5.57 -4.06 -22.47
N ALA A 117 5.14 -4.83 -23.46
CA ALA A 117 6.01 -5.57 -24.36
C ALA A 117 6.90 -4.63 -25.19
N ALA A 118 6.33 -3.56 -25.75
CA ALA A 118 7.08 -2.54 -26.48
C ALA A 118 8.11 -1.81 -25.61
N GLY A 119 7.82 -1.60 -24.32
CA GLY A 119 8.75 -0.99 -23.37
C GLY A 119 9.82 -1.94 -22.82
N ALA A 120 9.56 -3.25 -22.80
CA ALA A 120 10.49 -4.26 -22.30
C ALA A 120 11.63 -4.57 -23.29
N GLY A 121 11.45 -4.29 -24.58
CA GLY A 121 12.49 -4.47 -25.61
C GLY A 121 13.51 -3.33 -25.71
N ALA A 122 13.37 -2.27 -24.91
CA ALA A 122 14.21 -1.07 -24.96
C ALA A 122 15.11 -0.88 -23.72
N ALA A 123 15.26 -1.92 -22.89
CA ALA A 123 16.10 -1.94 -21.69
C ALA A 123 17.12 -3.08 -21.78
#